data_AF-A0AAV6BZ96-F1
#
_entry.id   AF-A0AAV6BZ96-F1
#
_cell.length_a   1.000
_cell.length_b   1.000
_cell.length_c   1.000
_cell.angle_alpha   90.00
_cell.angle_beta   90.00
_cell.angle_gamma   90.00
#
_symmetry.space_group_name_H-M   'P 1'
#
loop_
_entity.id
_entity.type
_entity.pdbx_description
1 polymer ?
#
loop_
_entity_poly.entity_id
_entity_poly.type
_entity_poly.pdbx_seq_one_letter_code
_entity_poly.pdbx_strand_id
1 'polypeptide(L)'
;MRYGTGRFRADEAASRLRTRPVLLSAAALVFFAAFVVPFHSAADKAQPETQVVEELKMEDVIEPVLVNYINEGLADAERRRASLVVITMDTPGGLVSSMTEIISHILSCRVPVVVYVSPAGARGASAGFFILLSGDIAAMAPGTRTGAASPVAGIGGFNVTMDETMRRKVTND
;
A
#
# COMPACT_ATOMS: atom_id res chain seq x y z
N MET A 1 108.83 3.92 2.79
CA MET A 1 108.93 5.35 3.16
C MET A 1 107.57 6.00 2.91
N ARG A 2 106.88 6.44 3.99
CA ARG A 2 105.93 7.57 4.11
C ARG A 2 104.84 7.77 3.02
N TYR A 3 103.56 8.01 3.29
CA TYR A 3 102.81 8.47 4.48
C TYR A 3 101.36 7.98 4.37
N GLY A 4 100.72 7.69 5.51
CA GLY A 4 99.28 7.54 5.60
C GLY A 4 98.58 8.84 5.98
N THR A 5 97.25 8.81 5.91
CA THR A 5 96.33 9.54 6.80
C THR A 5 95.03 8.74 6.86
N GLY A 6 94.60 8.41 8.07
CA GLY A 6 93.41 7.62 8.34
C GLY A 6 92.19 8.43 8.79
N ARG A 7 91.15 7.64 9.11
CA ARG A 7 89.83 7.97 9.70
C ARG A 7 88.83 8.51 8.66
N PHE A 8 87.64 7.93 8.49
CA PHE A 8 86.66 7.60 9.53
C PHE A 8 85.77 6.38 9.21
N ARG A 9 85.34 5.76 10.31
CA ARG A 9 84.37 4.67 10.48
C ARG A 9 82.98 4.96 9.89
N ALA A 10 82.41 3.91 9.30
CA ALA A 10 81.01 3.49 9.36
C ALA A 10 80.99 2.08 8.73
N ASP A 11 81.56 1.07 9.40
CA ASP A 11 80.83 0.14 10.26
C ASP A 11 79.42 -0.21 9.72
N GLU A 12 79.28 -1.49 9.38
CA GLU A 12 78.07 -2.31 9.57
C GLU A 12 76.74 -1.82 8.97
N ALA A 13 76.37 -2.43 7.83
CA ALA A 13 75.06 -3.06 7.62
C ALA A 13 74.96 -3.46 6.14
N ALA A 14 75.46 -4.64 5.80
CA ALA A 14 74.59 -5.81 5.65
C ALA A 14 73.39 -5.57 4.70
N SER A 15 73.66 -5.76 3.40
CA SER A 15 73.09 -6.85 2.58
C SER A 15 71.59 -7.17 2.61
N ARG A 16 70.71 -6.31 3.14
CA ARG A 16 69.29 -6.67 3.33
C ARG A 16 68.34 -5.66 2.71
N LEU A 17 68.22 -5.65 1.39
CA LEU A 17 67.00 -5.16 0.71
C LEU A 17 66.98 -5.63 -0.75
N ARG A 18 67.17 -6.94 -0.94
CA ARG A 18 66.75 -7.62 -2.16
C ARG A 18 65.56 -8.51 -1.79
N THR A 19 64.58 -8.52 -2.70
CA THR A 19 63.44 -9.45 -2.79
C THR A 19 62.35 -9.34 -1.73
N ARG A 20 61.30 -8.53 -1.97
CA ARG A 20 59.90 -8.88 -1.62
C ARG A 20 58.84 -8.13 -2.48
N PRO A 21 58.77 -8.26 -3.83
CA PRO A 21 57.56 -7.85 -4.55
C PRO A 21 56.54 -9.01 -4.68
N VAL A 22 56.96 -10.26 -4.49
CA VAL A 22 56.13 -11.45 -4.83
C VAL A 22 55.06 -11.78 -3.77
N LEU A 23 55.25 -11.37 -2.51
CA LEU A 23 54.30 -11.69 -1.43
C LEU A 23 53.04 -10.80 -1.43
N LEU A 24 53.09 -9.61 -2.05
CA LEU A 24 51.92 -8.72 -2.16
C LEU A 24 50.96 -9.16 -3.27
N SER A 25 51.44 -9.86 -4.30
CA SER A 25 50.62 -10.34 -5.41
C SER A 25 49.77 -11.57 -5.06
N ALA A 26 50.22 -12.40 -4.11
CA ALA A 26 49.48 -13.59 -3.69
C ALA A 26 48.28 -13.24 -2.77
N ALA A 27 48.39 -12.19 -1.95
CA ALA A 27 47.31 -11.75 -1.06
C ALA A 27 46.14 -11.12 -1.83
N ALA A 28 46.39 -10.45 -2.96
CA ALA A 28 45.36 -9.85 -3.80
C ALA A 28 44.51 -10.90 -4.55
N LEU A 29 45.10 -12.04 -4.92
CA LEU A 29 44.37 -13.13 -5.59
C LEU A 29 43.45 -13.90 -4.63
N VAL A 30 43.82 -14.04 -3.36
CA VAL A 30 42.96 -14.65 -2.32
C VAL A 30 41.78 -13.74 -1.96
N PHE A 31 41.98 -12.42 -1.96
CA PHE A 31 40.89 -11.45 -1.74
C PHE A 31 39.90 -11.38 -2.91
N PHE A 32 40.35 -11.60 -4.15
CA PHE A 32 39.48 -11.64 -5.32
C PHE A 32 38.68 -12.95 -5.42
N ALA A 33 39.27 -14.08 -5.02
CA ALA A 33 38.59 -15.37 -4.99
C ALA A 33 37.52 -15.50 -3.88
N ALA A 34 37.64 -14.73 -2.78
CA ALA A 34 36.65 -14.71 -1.71
C ALA A 34 35.38 -13.90 -2.03
N PHE A 35 35.39 -13.09 -3.10
CA PHE A 35 34.23 -12.29 -3.52
C PHE A 35 33.43 -12.91 -4.67
N VAL A 36 33.88 -14.03 -5.24
CA VAL A 36 33.11 -14.82 -6.22
C VAL A 36 32.39 -15.95 -5.48
N VAL A 37 31.50 -15.58 -4.57
CA VAL A 37 30.43 -16.50 -4.18
C VAL A 37 29.48 -16.53 -5.38
N PRO A 38 29.31 -17.64 -6.11
CA PRO A 38 28.25 -17.72 -7.10
C PRO A 38 26.95 -17.57 -6.35
N PHE A 39 26.29 -16.43 -6.53
CA PHE A 39 24.90 -16.21 -6.15
C PHE A 39 24.10 -17.22 -6.96
N HIS A 40 23.95 -18.44 -6.44
CA HIS A 40 23.00 -19.40 -6.97
C HIS A 40 21.63 -18.81 -6.68
N SER A 41 21.08 -18.09 -7.67
CA SER A 41 19.65 -17.87 -7.74
C SER A 41 19.01 -19.25 -7.78
N ALA A 42 18.59 -19.74 -6.61
CA ALA A 42 17.43 -20.59 -6.53
C ALA A 42 16.29 -19.75 -7.10
N ALA A 43 16.10 -19.84 -8.41
CA ALA A 43 14.84 -19.47 -9.03
C ALA A 43 13.83 -20.46 -8.48
N ASP A 44 13.36 -20.17 -7.28
CA ASP A 44 12.18 -20.79 -6.73
C ASP A 44 11.10 -20.50 -7.76
N LYS A 45 10.67 -21.55 -8.47
CA LYS A 45 9.53 -21.43 -9.38
C LYS A 45 8.31 -21.27 -8.49
N ALA A 46 8.14 -20.07 -7.94
CA ALA A 46 6.91 -19.66 -7.31
C ALA A 46 5.83 -19.92 -8.34
N GLN A 47 5.03 -20.96 -8.12
CA GLN A 47 3.76 -21.11 -8.80
C GLN A 47 3.03 -19.79 -8.57
N PRO A 48 2.45 -19.16 -9.61
CA PRO A 48 1.67 -17.96 -9.40
C PRO A 48 0.54 -18.35 -8.44
N GLU A 49 0.68 -17.97 -7.17
CA GLU A 49 -0.43 -18.08 -6.23
C GLU A 49 -1.52 -17.21 -6.82
N THR A 50 -2.58 -17.86 -7.30
CA THR A 50 -3.72 -17.17 -7.90
C THR A 50 -4.34 -16.30 -6.82
N GLN A 51 -4.01 -15.02 -6.83
CA GLN A 51 -4.55 -14.06 -5.88
C GLN A 51 -6.03 -13.86 -6.19
N VAL A 52 -6.88 -14.26 -5.24
CA VAL A 52 -8.32 -14.06 -5.35
C VAL A 52 -8.61 -12.62 -4.94
N VAL A 53 -9.25 -11.87 -5.85
CA VAL A 53 -9.80 -10.54 -5.55
C VAL A 53 -11.31 -10.69 -5.51
N GLU A 54 -11.91 -10.27 -4.41
CA GLU A 54 -13.37 -10.23 -4.28
C GLU A 54 -13.91 -8.90 -4.79
N GLU A 55 -14.84 -8.95 -5.73
CA GLU A 55 -15.54 -7.74 -6.22
C GLU A 55 -16.94 -7.70 -5.63
N LEU A 56 -17.25 -6.61 -4.94
CA LEU A 56 -18.59 -6.31 -4.42
C LEU A 56 -19.12 -5.04 -5.08
N LYS A 57 -20.43 -4.96 -5.27
CA LYS A 57 -21.07 -3.79 -5.90
C LYS A 57 -22.04 -3.10 -4.96
N MET A 58 -21.90 -1.78 -4.88
CA MET A 58 -22.73 -0.87 -4.13
C MET A 58 -23.34 0.13 -5.10
N GLU A 59 -24.43 -0.27 -5.74
CA GLU A 59 -25.16 0.53 -6.70
C GLU A 59 -26.48 1.01 -6.06
N ASP A 60 -26.85 2.27 -6.33
CA ASP A 60 -28.09 2.89 -5.84
C ASP A 60 -28.12 3.17 -4.33
N VAL A 61 -29.30 3.34 -3.73
CA VAL A 61 -29.51 3.74 -2.33
C VAL A 61 -28.93 2.73 -1.35
N ILE A 62 -28.25 3.22 -0.31
CA ILE A 62 -27.74 2.39 0.79
C ILE A 62 -28.88 2.03 1.76
N GLU A 63 -29.40 0.82 1.60
CA GLU A 63 -30.52 0.26 2.37
C GLU A 63 -30.13 -1.06 3.09
N PRO A 64 -30.95 -1.57 4.02
CA PRO A 64 -30.57 -2.71 4.86
C PRO A 64 -30.23 -3.99 4.10
N VAL A 65 -30.85 -4.25 2.93
CA VAL A 65 -30.52 -5.44 2.13
C VAL A 65 -29.07 -5.41 1.62
N LEU A 66 -28.56 -4.22 1.28
CA LEU A 66 -27.20 -4.03 0.82
C LEU A 66 -26.19 -4.32 1.93
N VAL A 67 -26.54 -4.06 3.19
CA VAL A 67 -25.70 -4.39 4.34
C VAL A 67 -25.42 -5.89 4.42
N ASN A 68 -26.46 -6.71 4.28
CA ASN A 68 -26.31 -8.17 4.30
C ASN A 68 -25.43 -8.66 3.15
N TYR A 69 -25.65 -8.14 1.94
CA TYR A 69 -24.82 -8.46 0.78
C TYR A 69 -23.34 -8.13 0.99
N ILE A 70 -23.04 -6.94 1.51
CA ILE A 70 -21.66 -6.53 1.80
C ILE A 70 -21.05 -7.39 2.91
N ASN A 71 -21.76 -7.65 4.00
CA ASN A 71 -21.28 -8.47 5.09
C ASN A 71 -20.98 -9.91 4.65
N GLU A 72 -21.88 -10.53 3.88
CA GLU A 72 -21.66 -11.85 3.28
C GLU A 72 -20.44 -11.85 2.35
N GLY A 73 -20.33 -10.86 1.47
CA GLY A 73 -19.19 -10.71 0.57
C GLY A 73 -17.84 -10.58 1.30
N LEU A 74 -17.79 -9.78 2.36
CA LEU A 74 -16.60 -9.63 3.20
C LEU A 74 -16.26 -10.94 3.92
N ALA A 75 -17.25 -11.60 4.51
CA ALA A 75 -17.05 -12.90 5.16
C ALA A 75 -16.57 -13.97 4.16
N ASP A 76 -17.05 -13.93 2.93
CA ASP A 76 -16.64 -14.82 1.84
C ASP A 76 -15.19 -14.59 1.42
N ALA A 77 -14.80 -13.32 1.30
CA ALA A 77 -13.41 -12.93 1.03
C ALA A 77 -12.46 -13.45 2.12
N GLU A 78 -12.84 -13.32 3.39
CA GLU A 78 -12.06 -13.87 4.51
C GLU A 78 -11.94 -15.39 4.46
N ARG A 79 -13.05 -16.11 4.23
CA ARG A 79 -13.05 -17.58 4.14
C ARG A 79 -12.17 -18.08 2.99
N ARG A 80 -12.20 -17.36 1.86
CA ARG A 80 -11.39 -17.67 0.68
C ARG A 80 -9.96 -17.15 0.76
N ARG A 81 -9.60 -16.45 1.84
CA ARG A 81 -8.31 -15.76 1.99
C ARG A 81 -7.98 -14.90 0.77
N ALA A 82 -8.98 -14.15 0.31
CA ALA A 82 -8.80 -13.19 -0.76
C ALA A 82 -7.66 -12.22 -0.41
N SER A 83 -6.91 -11.80 -1.42
CA SER A 83 -5.81 -10.85 -1.26
C SER A 83 -6.31 -9.43 -1.13
N LEU A 84 -7.52 -9.14 -1.63
CA LEU A 84 -8.14 -7.83 -1.67
C LEU A 84 -9.65 -7.95 -1.85
N VAL A 85 -10.41 -7.05 -1.24
CA VAL A 85 -11.81 -6.79 -1.60
C VAL A 85 -11.88 -5.45 -2.31
N VAL A 86 -12.61 -5.38 -3.43
CA VAL A 86 -12.92 -4.14 -4.14
C VAL A 86 -14.42 -3.93 -4.13
N ILE A 87 -14.86 -2.92 -3.38
CA ILE A 87 -16.25 -2.45 -3.36
C ILE A 87 -16.38 -1.34 -4.40
N THR A 88 -17.00 -1.63 -5.54
CA THR A 88 -17.32 -0.62 -6.56
C THR A 88 -18.61 0.10 -6.18
N MET A 89 -18.61 1.44 -6.19
CA MET A 89 -19.70 2.25 -5.64
C MET A 89 -20.21 3.33 -6.61
N ASP A 90 -21.53 3.37 -6.78
CA ASP A 90 -22.28 4.50 -7.33
C ASP A 90 -23.59 4.68 -6.54
N THR A 91 -23.62 5.63 -5.61
CA THR A 91 -24.73 5.83 -4.67
C THR A 91 -25.04 7.31 -4.42
N PRO A 92 -26.34 7.69 -4.40
CA PRO A 92 -26.77 8.99 -3.88
C PRO A 92 -26.68 9.09 -2.34
N GLY A 93 -26.38 8.00 -1.64
CA GLY A 93 -26.43 7.88 -0.19
C GLY A 93 -27.54 6.94 0.28
N GLY A 94 -27.89 7.03 1.56
CA GLY A 94 -28.94 6.20 2.15
C GLY A 94 -29.01 6.35 3.66
N LEU A 95 -29.43 5.29 4.33
CA LEU A 95 -29.68 5.32 5.77
C LEU A 95 -28.38 5.40 6.58
N VAL A 96 -28.38 6.23 7.62
CA VAL A 96 -27.26 6.35 8.56
C VAL A 96 -26.98 5.03 9.28
N SER A 97 -28.01 4.25 9.60
CA SER A 97 -27.86 2.93 10.21
C SER A 97 -27.10 1.97 9.29
N SER A 98 -27.57 1.81 8.05
CA SER A 98 -26.94 0.95 7.05
C SER A 98 -25.50 1.39 6.73
N MET A 99 -25.26 2.70 6.62
CA MET A 99 -23.93 3.28 6.47
C MET A 99 -23.01 2.88 7.63
N THR A 100 -23.46 3.08 8.87
CA THR A 100 -22.64 2.81 10.07
C THR A 100 -22.34 1.32 10.20
N GLU A 101 -23.30 0.47 9.86
CA GLU A 101 -23.13 -0.99 9.87
C GLU A 101 -22.13 -1.46 8.81
N ILE A 102 -22.25 -0.97 7.57
CA ILE A 102 -21.27 -1.25 6.51
C ILE A 102 -19.86 -0.80 6.91
N ILE A 103 -19.72 0.42 7.44
CA ILE A 103 -18.44 0.93 7.94
C ILE A 103 -17.88 -0.01 9.02
N SER A 104 -18.71 -0.44 9.96
CA SER A 104 -18.29 -1.38 11.00
C SER A 104 -17.78 -2.69 10.41
N HIS A 105 -18.46 -3.23 9.39
CA HIS A 105 -18.01 -4.45 8.71
C HIS A 105 -16.67 -4.26 8.01
N ILE A 106 -16.51 -3.17 7.25
CA ILE A 106 -15.26 -2.83 6.56
C ILE A 106 -14.11 -2.72 7.56
N LEU A 107 -14.28 -1.95 8.64
CA LEU A 107 -13.24 -1.75 9.66
C LEU A 107 -12.88 -3.02 10.45
N SER A 108 -13.77 -4.01 10.47
CA SER A 108 -13.52 -5.30 11.13
C SER A 108 -12.94 -6.36 10.20
N CYS A 109 -12.91 -6.11 8.88
CA CYS A 109 -12.47 -7.08 7.89
C CYS A 109 -10.97 -7.33 7.98
N ARG A 110 -10.56 -8.60 7.90
CA ARG A 110 -9.14 -9.00 7.90
C ARG A 110 -8.49 -8.94 6.52
N VAL A 111 -9.30 -8.87 5.47
CA VAL A 111 -8.83 -8.68 4.09
C VAL A 111 -8.83 -7.19 3.78
N PRO A 112 -7.76 -6.64 3.16
CA PRO A 112 -7.74 -5.22 2.79
C PRO A 112 -8.91 -4.86 1.85
N VAL A 113 -9.58 -3.74 2.12
CA VAL A 113 -10.76 -3.28 1.40
C VAL A 113 -10.47 -1.99 0.64
N VAL A 114 -10.66 -2.03 -0.67
CA VAL A 114 -10.73 -0.83 -1.53
C VAL A 114 -12.19 -0.44 -1.70
N VAL A 115 -12.52 0.82 -1.41
CA VAL A 115 -13.80 1.40 -1.82
C VAL A 115 -13.54 2.29 -3.03
N TYR A 116 -14.16 1.95 -4.16
CA TYR A 116 -13.87 2.55 -5.46
C TYR A 116 -15.12 3.22 -6.05
N VAL A 117 -15.15 4.55 -6.11
CA VAL A 117 -16.24 5.28 -6.80
C VAL A 117 -16.05 5.12 -8.31
N SER A 118 -16.97 4.41 -8.96
CA SER A 118 -16.84 4.03 -10.37
C SER A 118 -18.19 3.54 -10.92
N PRO A 119 -18.46 3.68 -12.24
CA PRO A 119 -17.57 4.17 -13.31
C PRO A 119 -17.45 5.70 -13.35
N ALA A 120 -16.81 6.24 -14.40
CA ALA A 120 -16.79 7.68 -14.64
C ALA A 120 -18.23 8.25 -14.62
N GLY A 121 -18.43 9.37 -13.92
CA GLY A 121 -19.76 9.97 -13.68
C GLY A 121 -20.49 9.45 -12.44
N ALA A 122 -20.04 8.34 -11.84
CA ALA A 122 -20.58 7.82 -10.59
C ALA A 122 -20.37 8.79 -9.42
N ARG A 123 -21.11 8.55 -8.34
CA ARG A 123 -21.08 9.36 -7.13
C ARG A 123 -20.94 8.52 -5.86
N GLY A 124 -20.17 9.03 -4.90
CA GLY A 124 -20.15 8.58 -3.51
C GLY A 124 -20.74 9.66 -2.60
N ALA A 125 -22.06 9.85 -2.67
CA ALA A 125 -22.70 10.98 -1.97
C ALA A 125 -23.25 10.60 -0.59
N SER A 126 -23.32 11.57 0.32
CA SER A 126 -23.91 11.44 1.65
C SER A 126 -23.32 10.26 2.45
N ALA A 127 -24.10 9.20 2.73
CA ALA A 127 -23.60 7.98 3.35
C ALA A 127 -22.44 7.33 2.59
N GLY A 128 -22.46 7.36 1.25
CA GLY A 128 -21.38 6.81 0.42
C GLY A 128 -20.04 7.51 0.63
N PHE A 129 -20.04 8.79 0.99
CA PHE A 129 -18.79 9.52 1.32
C PHE A 129 -18.13 8.93 2.57
N PHE A 130 -18.91 8.60 3.60
CA PHE A 130 -18.35 8.01 4.83
C PHE A 130 -17.91 6.57 4.61
N ILE A 131 -18.64 5.80 3.81
CA ILE A 131 -18.24 4.45 3.43
C ILE A 131 -16.91 4.49 2.65
N LEU A 132 -16.77 5.41 1.69
CA LEU A 132 -15.50 5.62 0.97
C LEU A 132 -14.31 5.85 1.91
N LEU A 133 -14.49 6.65 2.95
CA LEU A 133 -13.45 6.96 3.93
C LEU A 133 -13.11 5.80 4.88
N SER A 134 -13.94 4.76 4.92
CA SER A 134 -13.71 3.58 5.77
C SER A 134 -12.83 2.51 5.13
N GLY A 135 -12.64 2.56 3.80
CA GLY A 135 -11.76 1.62 3.11
C GLY A 135 -10.30 1.84 3.46
N ASP A 136 -9.50 0.78 3.47
CA ASP A 136 -8.04 0.87 3.55
C ASP A 136 -7.48 1.71 2.40
N ILE A 137 -8.13 1.62 1.24
CA ILE A 137 -7.86 2.45 0.07
C ILE A 137 -9.17 3.06 -0.42
N ALA A 138 -9.24 4.38 -0.40
CA ALA A 138 -10.27 5.15 -1.08
C ALA A 138 -9.80 5.49 -2.51
N ALA A 139 -10.53 5.01 -3.51
CA ALA A 139 -10.22 5.24 -4.92
C ALA A 139 -11.41 5.85 -5.67
N MET A 140 -11.13 6.60 -6.74
CA MET A 140 -12.15 7.27 -7.55
C MET A 140 -11.77 7.23 -9.02
N ALA A 141 -12.72 6.83 -9.88
CA ALA A 141 -12.55 6.92 -11.32
C ALA A 141 -12.54 8.41 -11.74
N PRO A 142 -11.81 8.80 -12.81
CA PRO A 142 -11.87 10.17 -13.31
C PRO A 142 -13.31 10.60 -13.61
N GLY A 143 -13.65 11.84 -13.25
CA GLY A 143 -14.99 12.40 -13.48
C GLY A 143 -16.08 11.90 -12.52
N THR A 144 -15.72 11.21 -11.44
CA THR A 144 -16.65 10.90 -10.34
C THR A 144 -16.69 12.02 -9.31
N ARG A 145 -17.71 12.00 -8.45
CA ARG A 145 -17.92 12.99 -7.38
C ARG A 145 -18.16 12.33 -6.04
N THR A 146 -17.72 12.95 -4.95
CA THR A 146 -17.93 12.45 -3.60
C THR A 146 -18.21 13.61 -2.64
N GLY A 147 -18.85 13.35 -1.51
CA GLY A 147 -19.21 14.38 -0.52
C GLY A 147 -20.72 14.57 -0.36
N ALA A 148 -21.19 15.81 -0.25
CA ALA A 148 -22.60 16.15 0.06
C ALA A 148 -23.15 15.54 1.38
N ALA A 149 -22.25 15.27 2.32
CA ALA A 149 -22.50 14.68 3.64
C ALA A 149 -23.00 15.67 4.69
N SER A 150 -23.94 16.55 4.31
CA SER A 150 -24.61 17.41 5.28
C SER A 150 -25.60 16.56 6.11
N PRO A 151 -25.55 16.61 7.46
CA PRO A 151 -26.46 15.86 8.29
C PRO A 151 -27.89 16.33 8.05
N VAL A 152 -28.71 15.46 7.48
CA VAL A 152 -30.17 15.63 7.49
C VAL A 152 -30.69 14.97 8.75
N ALA A 153 -30.86 15.76 9.80
CA ALA A 153 -31.53 15.32 11.02
C ALA A 153 -33.01 15.06 10.72
N GLY A 154 -33.34 13.85 10.26
CA GLY A 154 -34.70 13.38 10.17
C GLY A 154 -35.15 12.85 11.53
N ILE A 155 -35.61 13.73 12.43
CA ILE A 155 -36.32 13.28 13.63
C ILE A 155 -37.76 12.95 13.22
N GLY A 156 -38.12 11.66 13.25
CA GLY A 156 -39.51 11.23 13.35
C GLY A 156 -40.45 11.62 12.21
N GLY A 157 -40.01 11.58 10.95
CA GLY A 157 -40.91 11.71 9.79
C GLY A 157 -41.46 13.12 9.53
N PHE A 158 -40.97 14.16 10.24
CA PHE A 158 -41.28 15.56 9.93
C PHE A 158 -40.03 16.28 9.40
N ASN A 159 -40.08 16.60 8.11
CA ASN A 159 -39.04 17.33 7.37
C ASN A 159 -39.10 18.84 7.67
N VAL A 160 -38.40 19.29 8.71
CA VAL A 160 -38.31 20.74 9.03
C VAL A 160 -37.07 21.42 8.40
N THR A 161 -36.12 20.66 7.85
CA THR A 161 -34.87 21.22 7.25
C THR A 161 -34.64 20.86 5.79
N MET A 162 -35.67 20.31 5.13
CA MET A 162 -35.58 19.83 3.75
C MET A 162 -35.49 20.99 2.74
N ASP A 163 -36.16 22.12 2.97
CA ASP A 163 -36.28 23.20 1.99
C ASP A 163 -34.94 23.88 1.65
N GLU A 164 -34.16 24.26 2.66
CA GLU A 164 -32.90 25.00 2.44
C GLU A 164 -31.75 24.08 1.98
N THR A 165 -31.69 22.85 2.52
CA THR A 165 -30.65 21.86 2.18
C THR A 165 -30.90 21.27 0.79
N MET A 166 -32.16 20.96 0.43
CA MET A 166 -32.49 20.48 -0.91
C MET A 166 -32.29 21.58 -1.95
N ARG A 167 -32.69 22.84 -1.66
CA ARG A 167 -32.41 23.98 -2.55
C ARG A 167 -30.94 24.07 -2.88
N ARG A 168 -30.08 24.02 -1.86
CA ARG A 168 -28.62 24.13 -2.04
C ARG A 168 -28.01 22.92 -2.76
N LYS A 169 -28.63 21.74 -2.70
CA LYS A 169 -28.20 20.56 -3.49
C LYS A 169 -28.59 20.68 -4.96
N VAL A 170 -29.76 21.23 -5.28
CA VAL A 170 -30.23 21.41 -6.66
C VAL A 170 -29.48 22.53 -7.38
N THR A 171 -29.05 23.59 -6.69
CA THR A 171 -28.27 24.68 -7.34
C THR A 171 -26.79 24.37 -7.54
N ASN A 172 -26.24 23.33 -6.92
CA ASN A 172 -24.83 22.95 -7.02
C ASN A 172 -24.59 21.64 -7.79
N ASP A 173 -25.63 21.12 -8.46
CA ASP A 173 -25.55 19.98 -9.39
C ASP A 173 -25.30 20.45 -10.83
#